data_AF-A0AA36E371-F1
#
_entry.id   AF-A0AA36E371-F1
#
_cell.length_a   1.000
_cell.length_b   1.000
_cell.length_c   1.000
_cell.angle_alpha   90.00
_cell.angle_beta   90.00
_cell.angle_gamma   90.00
#
_symmetry.space_group_name_H-M   'P 1'
#
loop_
_entity.id
_entity.type
_entity.pdbx_description
1 polymer ?
#
loop_
_entity_poly.entity_id
_entity_poly.type
_entity_poly.pdbx_seq_one_letter_code
_entity_poly.pdbx_strand_id
1 'polypeptide(L)'
;MTSRRFTVEGTTSDIQVGGVTPKKGGTEHLGLPIFNSVADEKSETKANASVIYVPPPFVAATIMEALEVELELIVCITEAIPQHDMAALIKQSKTRLIGPNFPGIIKLEECKTRIMPGYIHKTGCIGIVSRSGTLTYEAVYQTTTVGLGQSARVGIGEDPFNKINFADCMRKFVDDPQTEDCAA
;
A
#
# COMPACT_ATOMS: atom_id res chain seq x y z
N MET A 1 18.07 5.85 0.35
CA MET A 1 18.39 5.11 -0.90
C MET A 1 17.20 4.24 -1.23
N THR A 2 16.60 4.44 -2.41
CA THR A 2 15.54 3.66 -3.09
C THR A 2 14.15 3.65 -2.42
N SER A 3 13.31 4.64 -2.74
CA SER A 3 11.86 4.45 -2.70
C SER A 3 11.45 3.66 -3.96
N ARG A 4 10.70 2.57 -3.81
CA ARG A 4 10.15 1.80 -4.94
C ARG A 4 8.63 1.90 -4.87
N ARG A 5 8.02 2.74 -5.70
CA ARG A 5 6.59 3.06 -5.60
C ARG A 5 5.79 2.23 -6.59
N PHE A 6 4.57 1.84 -6.24
CA PHE A 6 3.60 1.17 -7.12
C PHE A 6 2.47 2.14 -7.43
N THR A 7 1.94 2.08 -8.64
CA THR A 7 0.77 2.86 -9.03
C THR A 7 -0.13 2.02 -9.94
N VAL A 8 -1.39 1.88 -9.53
CA VAL A 8 -2.37 0.95 -10.12
C VAL A 8 -3.11 1.60 -11.28
N GLU A 9 -2.92 1.03 -12.47
CA GLU A 9 -4.01 0.70 -13.39
C GLU A 9 -3.86 -0.77 -13.80
N GLY A 10 -5.00 -1.42 -14.06
CA GLY A 10 -5.22 -2.85 -13.83
C GLY A 10 -4.54 -3.84 -14.78
N THR A 11 -4.47 -5.07 -14.25
CA THR A 11 -4.16 -6.37 -14.85
C THR A 11 -2.74 -6.59 -15.35
N THR A 12 -2.01 -7.39 -14.56
CA THR A 12 -0.90 -8.27 -14.95
C THR A 12 0.28 -7.61 -15.71
N SER A 13 1.39 -7.43 -14.99
CA SER A 13 2.73 -6.96 -15.42
C SER A 13 3.00 -5.45 -15.30
N ASP A 14 2.00 -4.58 -15.46
CA ASP A 14 2.20 -3.12 -15.64
C ASP A 14 1.67 -2.22 -14.48
N ILE A 15 1.69 -2.70 -13.23
CA ILE A 15 1.20 -1.95 -12.04
C ILE A 15 2.28 -0.98 -11.48
N GLN A 16 3.41 -0.83 -12.17
CA GLN A 16 4.46 0.08 -11.74
C GLN A 16 4.85 0.97 -12.91
N VAL A 17 4.64 2.28 -12.74
CA VAL A 17 4.86 3.27 -13.79
C VAL A 17 6.15 4.07 -13.60
N GLY A 18 6.82 3.93 -12.44
CA GLY A 18 8.02 4.69 -12.12
C GLY A 18 8.51 4.52 -10.69
N GLY A 19 9.41 5.43 -10.28
CA GLY A 19 9.74 5.65 -8.89
C GLY A 19 10.42 6.99 -8.67
N VAL A 20 10.48 7.43 -7.41
CA VAL A 20 11.16 8.68 -7.05
C VAL A 20 12.40 8.39 -6.24
N THR A 21 13.51 8.99 -6.63
CA THR A 21 14.71 9.08 -5.81
C THR A 21 15.36 10.43 -6.07
N PRO A 22 15.36 11.34 -5.09
CA PRO A 22 16.00 12.64 -5.25
C PRO A 22 17.44 12.50 -5.74
N LYS A 23 17.82 13.36 -6.71
CA LYS A 23 19.13 13.36 -7.39
C LYS A 23 19.35 12.21 -8.40
N LYS A 24 18.32 11.39 -8.67
CA LYS A 24 18.37 10.34 -9.69
C LYS A 24 17.29 10.49 -10.77
N GLY A 25 16.59 11.63 -10.80
CA GLY A 25 15.61 11.91 -11.84
C GLY A 25 16.23 11.83 -13.25
N GLY A 26 15.50 11.27 -14.21
CA GLY A 26 15.94 11.06 -15.58
C GLY A 26 16.76 9.78 -15.80
N THR A 27 16.93 8.96 -14.76
CA THR A 27 17.50 7.61 -14.89
C THR A 27 16.41 6.56 -14.95
N GLU A 28 16.79 5.31 -15.20
CA GLU A 28 15.88 4.17 -15.16
C GLU A 28 16.29 3.17 -14.08
N HIS A 29 15.30 2.47 -13.53
CA HIS A 29 15.51 1.34 -12.63
C HIS A 29 14.47 0.27 -12.92
N LEU A 30 14.89 -0.96 -13.21
CA LEU A 30 14.01 -2.06 -13.64
C LEU A 30 13.21 -1.73 -14.92
N GLY A 31 13.79 -0.93 -15.83
CA GLY A 31 13.12 -0.50 -17.07
C GLY A 31 12.02 0.54 -16.87
N LEU A 32 11.94 1.15 -15.69
CA LEU A 32 10.96 2.20 -15.37
C LEU A 32 11.66 3.52 -15.06
N PRO A 33 11.03 4.67 -15.40
CA PRO A 33 11.61 5.98 -15.19
C PRO A 33 11.72 6.33 -13.71
N ILE A 34 12.83 6.98 -13.35
CA ILE A 34 13.05 7.57 -12.04
C ILE A 34 12.88 9.08 -12.12
N PHE A 35 12.14 9.64 -11.16
CA PHE A 35 11.87 11.07 -11.02
C PHE A 35 12.55 11.65 -9.78
N ASN A 36 12.70 12.99 -9.76
CA ASN A 36 13.26 13.69 -8.60
C ASN A 36 12.22 13.97 -7.51
N SER A 37 10.95 14.16 -7.89
CA SER A 37 9.85 14.45 -6.98
C SER A 37 8.57 13.65 -7.31
N VAL A 38 7.68 13.50 -6.32
CA VAL A 38 6.34 12.90 -6.51
C VAL A 38 5.52 13.72 -7.50
N ALA A 39 5.67 15.04 -7.51
CA ALA A 39 4.94 15.94 -8.40
C ALA A 39 5.28 15.67 -9.87
N ASP A 40 6.58 15.53 -10.18
CA ASP A 40 7.05 15.22 -11.53
C ASP A 40 6.51 13.85 -11.98
N GLU A 41 6.65 12.83 -11.12
CA GLU A 41 6.15 11.48 -11.39
C GLU A 41 4.65 11.50 -11.66
N LYS A 42 3.85 12.15 -10.80
CA LYS A 42 2.39 12.23 -10.96
C LYS A 42 1.98 12.98 -12.23
N SER A 43 2.68 14.07 -12.57
CA SER A 43 2.40 14.84 -13.79
C SER A 43 2.56 13.99 -15.04
N GLU A 44 3.67 13.26 -15.13
CA GLU A 44 4.03 12.49 -16.33
C GLU A 44 3.32 11.14 -16.42
N THR A 45 3.25 10.40 -15.32
CA THR A 45 2.73 9.03 -15.30
C THR A 45 1.26 8.92 -14.92
N LYS A 46 0.65 10.03 -14.46
CA LYS A 46 -0.71 10.07 -13.89
C LYS A 46 -0.88 9.17 -12.66
N ALA A 47 0.18 8.99 -11.89
CA ALA A 47 0.14 8.14 -10.72
C ALA A 47 -0.94 8.56 -9.69
N ASN A 48 -1.80 7.61 -9.28
CA ASN A 48 -2.83 7.77 -8.26
C ASN A 48 -2.44 7.20 -6.87
N ALA A 49 -1.47 6.29 -6.81
CA ALA A 49 -1.02 5.62 -5.59
C ALA A 49 0.50 5.58 -5.46
N SER A 50 1.00 5.44 -4.22
CA SER A 50 2.43 5.35 -3.92
C SER A 50 2.71 4.38 -2.79
N VAL A 51 3.88 3.72 -2.84
CA VAL A 51 4.38 2.82 -1.78
C VAL A 51 5.74 3.28 -1.29
N ILE A 52 5.87 3.45 0.02
CA ILE A 52 7.04 4.06 0.65
C ILE A 52 7.93 2.98 1.28
N TYR A 53 9.15 2.87 0.76
CA TYR A 53 10.26 2.03 1.27
C TYR A 53 11.44 2.89 1.74
N VAL A 54 11.14 4.00 2.40
CA VAL A 54 12.15 5.00 2.79
C VAL A 54 12.57 4.77 4.24
N PRO A 55 13.85 4.93 4.62
CA PRO A 55 14.28 4.80 6.01
C PRO A 55 13.54 5.76 6.95
N PRO A 56 13.32 5.40 8.23
CA PRO A 56 12.45 6.13 9.16
C PRO A 56 12.68 7.65 9.22
N PRO A 57 13.93 8.17 9.25
CA PRO A 57 14.17 9.62 9.35
C PRO A 57 13.63 10.46 8.19
N PHE A 58 13.32 9.84 7.04
CA PHE A 58 12.89 10.55 5.84
C PHE A 58 11.44 10.24 5.44
N VAL A 59 10.76 9.35 6.17
CA VAL A 59 9.40 8.93 5.81
C VAL A 59 8.41 10.09 5.93
N ALA A 60 8.49 10.87 7.01
CA ALA A 60 7.56 11.96 7.24
C ALA A 60 7.57 12.98 6.09
N ALA A 61 8.77 13.39 5.66
CA ALA A 61 8.95 14.26 4.51
C ALA A 61 8.42 13.62 3.21
N THR A 62 8.64 12.32 3.02
CA THR A 62 8.16 11.59 1.84
C THR A 62 6.63 11.51 1.82
N ILE A 63 5.98 11.30 2.96
CA ILE A 63 4.52 11.30 3.06
C ILE A 63 4.00 12.71 2.80
N MET A 64 4.60 13.75 3.39
CA MET A 64 4.21 15.15 3.13
C MET A 64 4.24 15.49 1.64
N GLU A 65 5.30 15.12 0.94
CA GLU A 65 5.44 15.34 -0.51
C GLU A 65 4.29 14.68 -1.29
N ALA A 66 3.88 13.47 -0.89
CA ALA A 66 2.76 12.75 -1.48
C ALA A 66 1.38 13.35 -1.12
N LEU A 67 1.24 13.93 0.07
CA LEU A 67 0.04 14.64 0.52
C LEU A 67 -0.14 15.97 -0.24
N GLU A 68 0.94 16.71 -0.48
CA GLU A 68 0.94 18.01 -1.17
C GLU A 68 0.42 17.90 -2.61
N VAL A 69 0.74 16.79 -3.29
CA VAL A 69 0.25 16.53 -4.64
C VAL A 69 -1.10 15.81 -4.67
N GLU A 70 -1.70 15.58 -3.51
CA GLU A 70 -3.00 14.90 -3.35
C GLU A 70 -3.03 13.54 -4.05
N LEU A 71 -2.05 12.67 -3.78
CA LEU A 71 -2.16 11.27 -4.16
C LEU A 71 -3.38 10.64 -3.46
N GLU A 72 -4.07 9.71 -4.11
CA GLU A 72 -5.29 9.12 -3.55
C GLU A 72 -4.98 8.09 -2.46
N LEU A 73 -3.86 7.37 -2.62
CA LEU A 73 -3.45 6.31 -1.72
C LEU A 73 -1.93 6.31 -1.50
N ILE A 74 -1.53 6.26 -0.23
CA ILE A 74 -0.16 6.02 0.20
C ILE A 74 -0.14 4.73 1.02
N VAL A 75 0.75 3.80 0.69
CA VAL A 75 1.05 2.62 1.51
C VAL A 75 2.45 2.79 2.09
N CYS A 76 2.54 2.99 3.39
CA CYS A 76 3.82 3.12 4.09
C CYS A 76 4.22 1.79 4.72
N ILE A 77 5.36 1.25 4.28
CA ILE A 77 5.87 -0.04 4.77
C ILE A 77 6.81 0.16 5.97
N THR A 78 7.48 1.30 6.04
CA THR A 78 8.53 1.58 7.01
C THR A 78 8.06 1.44 8.46
N GLU A 79 8.87 0.79 9.28
CA GLU A 79 8.64 0.62 10.72
C GLU A 79 9.44 1.65 11.54
N ALA A 80 9.14 1.77 12.83
CA ALA A 80 9.87 2.60 13.79
C ALA A 80 9.97 4.09 13.41
N ILE A 81 8.88 4.64 12.85
CA ILE A 81 8.78 6.08 12.58
C ILE A 81 8.45 6.80 13.89
N PRO A 82 9.10 7.94 14.20
CA PRO A 82 8.74 8.73 15.37
C PRO A 82 7.24 9.10 15.36
N GLN A 83 6.55 8.76 16.45
CA GLN A 83 5.11 8.98 16.59
C GLN A 83 4.69 10.45 16.41
N HIS A 84 5.53 11.38 16.87
CA HIS A 84 5.31 12.81 16.71
C HIS A 84 5.20 13.21 15.23
N ASP A 85 6.02 12.61 14.37
CA ASP A 85 6.02 12.90 12.95
C ASP A 85 4.72 12.38 12.31
N MET A 86 4.27 11.19 12.71
CA MET A 86 3.01 10.62 12.22
C MET A 86 1.78 11.43 12.63
N ALA A 87 1.77 11.97 13.86
CA ALA A 87 0.67 12.80 14.35
C ALA A 87 0.46 14.07 13.50
N ALA A 88 1.53 14.65 12.95
CA ALA A 88 1.44 15.83 12.08
C ALA A 88 0.77 15.53 10.73
N LEU A 89 0.91 14.30 10.22
CA LEU A 89 0.44 13.87 8.90
C LEU A 89 -1.06 13.55 8.83
N ILE A 90 -1.71 13.38 9.99
CA ILE A 90 -3.11 12.93 10.06
C ILE A 90 -4.11 14.02 9.68
N LYS A 91 -3.72 15.30 9.71
CA LYS A 91 -4.66 16.44 9.60
C LYS A 91 -5.29 16.65 8.22
N GLN A 92 -4.76 16.06 7.15
CA GLN A 92 -5.26 16.22 5.77
C GLN A 92 -6.21 15.07 5.39
N SER A 93 -7.30 15.37 4.66
CA SER A 93 -8.40 14.41 4.44
C SER A 93 -8.46 13.79 3.04
N LYS A 94 -7.74 14.31 2.04
CA LYS A 94 -7.89 13.85 0.65
C LYS A 94 -7.13 12.56 0.35
N THR A 95 -6.00 12.36 1.01
CA THR A 95 -5.11 11.21 0.76
C THR A 95 -5.29 10.15 1.84
N ARG A 96 -5.57 8.92 1.41
CA ARG A 96 -5.63 7.74 2.29
C ARG A 96 -4.22 7.26 2.59
N LEU A 97 -3.95 6.90 3.84
CA LEU A 97 -2.67 6.35 4.28
C LEU A 97 -2.90 4.98 4.95
N ILE A 98 -2.23 3.96 4.41
CA ILE A 98 -2.17 2.60 4.95
C ILE A 98 -0.79 2.36 5.56
N GLY A 99 -0.77 1.75 6.74
CA GLY A 99 0.40 1.72 7.60
C GLY A 99 0.52 3.01 8.42
N PRO A 100 1.73 3.35 8.92
CA PRO A 100 3.01 2.69 8.68
C PRO A 100 3.13 1.32 9.35
N ASN A 101 4.30 0.68 9.23
CA ASN A 101 4.60 -0.61 9.87
C ASN A 101 3.62 -1.73 9.47
N PHE A 102 3.50 -1.98 8.17
CA PHE A 102 2.68 -3.09 7.65
C PHE A 102 3.16 -3.59 6.27
N PRO A 103 2.97 -4.89 5.93
CA PRO A 103 3.34 -5.43 4.62
C PRO A 103 2.56 -4.93 3.39
N GLY A 104 1.51 -4.12 3.62
CA GLY A 104 0.70 -3.43 2.61
C GLY A 104 -0.61 -4.15 2.24
N ILE A 105 -0.97 -4.14 0.96
CA ILE A 105 -2.28 -4.58 0.43
C ILE A 105 -2.06 -5.52 -0.76
N ILE A 106 -2.96 -6.47 -0.91
CA ILE A 106 -3.05 -7.32 -2.10
C ILE A 106 -4.50 -7.51 -2.50
N LYS A 107 -4.78 -7.30 -3.78
CA LYS A 107 -5.96 -7.79 -4.48
C LYS A 107 -5.45 -8.56 -5.69
N LEU A 108 -5.67 -9.87 -5.70
CA LEU A 108 -5.04 -10.75 -6.68
C LEU A 108 -5.44 -10.35 -8.10
N GLU A 109 -4.50 -10.51 -9.03
CA GLU A 109 -4.64 -10.16 -10.45
C GLU A 109 -4.80 -8.64 -10.74
N GLU A 110 -5.10 -7.82 -9.73
CA GLU A 110 -5.25 -6.37 -9.84
C GLU A 110 -4.07 -5.58 -9.26
N CYS A 111 -3.67 -5.85 -8.01
CA CYS A 111 -2.65 -5.07 -7.30
C CYS A 111 -1.95 -5.85 -6.18
N LYS A 112 -0.62 -5.77 -6.09
CA LYS A 112 0.14 -6.31 -4.96
C LYS A 112 1.25 -5.37 -4.52
N THR A 113 1.29 -5.04 -3.23
CA THR A 113 2.45 -4.39 -2.61
C THR A 113 3.54 -5.43 -2.29
N ARG A 114 4.80 -5.09 -2.58
CA ARG A 114 5.88 -6.05 -2.92
C ARG A 114 6.22 -7.13 -1.88
N ILE A 115 6.05 -6.89 -0.58
CA ILE A 115 6.76 -7.69 0.42
C ILE A 115 6.00 -8.95 0.88
N MET A 116 4.75 -9.13 0.44
CA MET A 116 3.98 -10.33 0.77
C MET A 116 4.27 -11.49 -0.20
N PRO A 117 4.37 -12.74 0.31
CA PRO A 117 4.49 -13.91 -0.54
C PRO A 117 3.22 -14.06 -1.39
N GLY A 118 3.34 -13.83 -2.70
CA GLY A 118 2.17 -13.92 -3.59
C GLY A 118 1.63 -15.34 -3.76
N TYR A 119 2.51 -16.34 -3.64
CA TYR A 119 2.20 -17.75 -3.94
C TYR A 119 1.25 -18.42 -2.94
N ILE A 120 1.06 -17.86 -1.74
CA ILE A 120 0.09 -18.39 -0.75
C ILE A 120 -1.34 -17.89 -0.99
N HIS A 121 -1.50 -16.88 -1.82
CA HIS A 121 -2.77 -16.21 -2.08
C HIS A 121 -3.45 -16.87 -3.29
N LYS A 122 -4.78 -16.99 -3.24
CA LYS A 122 -5.60 -17.51 -4.33
C LYS A 122 -6.88 -16.67 -4.46
N THR A 123 -7.27 -16.31 -5.68
CA THR A 123 -8.46 -15.49 -5.93
C THR A 123 -9.68 -16.21 -5.36
N GLY A 124 -10.49 -15.47 -4.61
CA GLY A 124 -11.63 -16.00 -3.88
C GLY A 124 -12.55 -14.92 -3.34
N CYS A 125 -13.31 -15.25 -2.29
CA CYS A 125 -14.39 -14.40 -1.77
C CYS A 125 -14.19 -13.85 -0.34
N ILE A 126 -13.06 -14.14 0.31
CA ILE A 126 -12.81 -13.68 1.69
C ILE A 126 -12.02 -12.37 1.72
N GLY A 127 -12.60 -11.32 2.30
CA GLY A 127 -11.90 -10.08 2.62
C GLY A 127 -11.11 -10.22 3.92
N ILE A 128 -9.81 -9.91 3.91
CA ILE A 128 -8.97 -10.03 5.12
C ILE A 128 -8.43 -8.66 5.51
N VAL A 129 -8.69 -8.23 6.74
CA VAL A 129 -8.06 -7.06 7.36
C VAL A 129 -7.26 -7.49 8.58
N SER A 130 -6.07 -6.94 8.80
CA SER A 130 -5.32 -7.25 10.03
C SER A 130 -4.31 -6.16 10.37
N ARG A 131 -3.85 -6.18 11.63
CA ARG A 131 -2.69 -5.41 12.10
C ARG A 131 -1.39 -6.21 12.03
N SER A 132 -1.45 -7.54 12.07
CA SER A 132 -0.27 -8.40 12.12
C SER A 132 0.03 -9.07 10.78
N GLY A 133 1.24 -8.88 10.26
CA GLY A 133 1.66 -9.47 8.99
C GLY A 133 1.61 -11.00 8.99
N THR A 134 2.11 -11.64 10.05
CA THR A 134 2.23 -13.10 10.19
C THR A 134 0.88 -13.78 10.39
N LEU A 135 0.02 -13.25 11.27
CA LEU A 135 -1.33 -13.77 11.45
C LEU A 135 -2.15 -13.68 10.17
N THR A 136 -1.92 -12.65 9.37
CA THR A 136 -2.57 -12.57 8.08
C THR A 136 -2.10 -13.66 7.12
N TYR A 137 -0.84 -14.10 7.17
CA TYR A 137 -0.36 -15.22 6.34
C TYR A 137 -1.02 -16.53 6.75
N GLU A 138 -1.23 -16.76 8.05
CA GLU A 138 -2.00 -17.89 8.55
C GLU A 138 -3.45 -17.87 8.05
N ALA A 139 -4.14 -16.72 8.14
CA ALA A 139 -5.50 -16.58 7.65
C ALA A 139 -5.62 -16.83 6.13
N VAL A 140 -4.68 -16.30 5.36
CA VAL A 140 -4.57 -16.54 3.91
C VAL A 140 -4.35 -18.03 3.63
N TYR A 141 -3.41 -18.67 4.32
CA TYR A 141 -3.12 -20.08 4.13
C TYR A 141 -4.34 -20.96 4.46
N GLN A 142 -5.02 -20.70 5.57
CA GLN A 142 -6.21 -21.45 5.99
C GLN A 142 -7.36 -21.31 4.98
N THR A 143 -7.68 -20.08 4.57
CA THR A 143 -8.76 -19.81 3.59
C THR A 143 -8.44 -20.36 2.20
N THR A 144 -7.17 -20.33 1.77
CA THR A 144 -6.75 -20.97 0.52
C THR A 144 -6.86 -22.50 0.61
N THR A 145 -6.46 -23.10 1.74
CA THR A 145 -6.45 -24.57 1.94
C THR A 145 -7.85 -25.17 1.89
N VAL A 146 -8.85 -24.46 2.43
CA VAL A 146 -10.26 -24.90 2.38
C VAL A 146 -10.98 -24.51 1.08
N GLY A 147 -10.27 -23.88 0.13
CA GLY A 147 -10.78 -23.57 -1.20
C GLY A 147 -11.58 -22.26 -1.32
N LEU A 148 -11.64 -21.44 -0.28
CA LEU A 148 -12.35 -20.16 -0.30
C LEU A 148 -11.58 -19.04 -1.02
N GLY A 149 -10.25 -19.00 -0.82
CA GLY A 149 -9.40 -17.93 -1.36
C GLY A 149 -9.68 -16.54 -0.76
N GLN A 150 -9.12 -15.49 -1.35
CA GLN A 150 -9.23 -14.11 -0.87
C GLN A 150 -9.72 -13.17 -1.98
N SER A 151 -10.65 -12.28 -1.64
CA SER A 151 -11.06 -11.18 -2.52
C SER A 151 -10.02 -10.07 -2.50
N ALA A 152 -9.72 -9.56 -1.30
CA ALA A 152 -8.64 -8.63 -1.04
C ALA A 152 -8.12 -8.78 0.39
N ARG A 153 -6.83 -8.50 0.59
CA ARG A 153 -6.18 -8.46 1.90
C ARG A 153 -5.54 -7.10 2.11
N VAL A 154 -6.01 -6.41 3.14
CA VAL A 154 -5.51 -5.12 3.61
C VAL A 154 -4.85 -5.36 4.95
N GLY A 155 -3.78 -4.64 5.26
CA GLY A 155 -3.56 -4.41 6.68
C GLY A 155 -3.10 -3.02 7.00
N ILE A 156 -3.54 -2.65 8.18
CA ILE A 156 -3.73 -1.27 8.59
C ILE A 156 -2.56 -0.78 9.47
N GLY A 157 -1.61 -1.67 9.76
CA GLY A 157 -0.42 -1.39 10.57
C GLY A 157 -0.62 -1.53 12.06
N GLU A 158 0.51 -1.74 12.73
CA GLU A 158 0.58 -1.84 14.19
C GLU A 158 0.72 -0.48 14.86
N ASP A 159 1.15 0.54 14.13
CA ASP A 159 1.37 1.88 14.68
C ASP A 159 0.04 2.58 15.07
N PRO A 160 0.03 3.39 16.13
CA PRO A 160 -1.19 4.01 16.66
C PRO A 160 -1.75 5.14 15.78
N PHE A 161 -0.98 5.61 14.80
CA PHE A 161 -1.27 6.76 13.96
C PHE A 161 -1.51 6.33 12.50
N ASN A 162 -2.52 5.49 12.28
CA ASN A 162 -3.00 5.09 10.95
C ASN A 162 -4.26 5.88 10.56
N LYS A 163 -4.47 6.12 9.25
CA LYS A 163 -5.68 6.80 8.75
C LYS A 163 -6.80 5.84 8.37
N ILE A 164 -6.48 4.56 8.22
CA ILE A 164 -7.43 3.51 7.86
C ILE A 164 -7.51 2.54 9.02
N ASN A 165 -8.72 2.32 9.51
CA ASN A 165 -9.01 1.38 10.58
C ASN A 165 -9.81 0.17 10.06
N PHE A 166 -10.09 -0.77 10.96
CA PHE A 166 -10.91 -1.95 10.65
C PHE A 166 -12.26 -1.59 10.05
N ALA A 167 -12.98 -0.62 10.61
CA ALA A 167 -14.31 -0.25 10.11
C ALA A 167 -14.25 0.29 8.67
N ASP A 168 -13.21 1.03 8.30
CA ASP A 168 -13.04 1.52 6.93
C ASP A 168 -12.81 0.37 5.94
N CYS A 169 -12.00 -0.62 6.31
CA CYS A 169 -11.80 -1.83 5.50
C CYS A 169 -13.07 -2.66 5.40
N MET A 170 -13.79 -2.86 6.51
CA MET A 170 -15.02 -3.64 6.54
C MET A 170 -16.10 -3.03 5.66
N ARG A 171 -16.27 -1.69 5.68
CA ARG A 171 -17.18 -1.02 4.74
C ARG A 171 -16.81 -1.30 3.28
N LYS A 172 -15.52 -1.26 2.96
CA LYS A 172 -15.04 -1.57 1.60
C LYS A 172 -15.26 -3.02 1.19
N PHE A 173 -15.15 -3.96 2.12
CA PHE A 173 -15.45 -5.37 1.86
C PHE A 173 -16.95 -5.60 1.66
N VAL A 174 -17.81 -4.98 2.48
CA VAL A 174 -19.27 -5.08 2.32
C VAL A 174 -19.73 -4.52 0.96
N ASP A 175 -19.09 -3.45 0.49
CA ASP A 175 -19.41 -2.83 -0.81
C ASP A 175 -18.82 -3.58 -2.02
N ASP A 176 -17.89 -4.52 -1.81
CA ASP A 176 -17.21 -5.24 -2.88
C ASP A 176 -18.00 -6.50 -3.28
N PRO A 177 -18.55 -6.58 -4.50
CA PRO A 177 -19.35 -7.73 -4.93
C PRO A 177 -18.56 -9.05 -5.00
N GLN A 178 -17.23 -9.00 -5.02
CA GLN A 178 -16.39 -10.21 -4.94
C GLN A 178 -16.30 -10.75 -3.51
N THR A 179 -16.54 -9.91 -2.50
CA THR A 179 -16.37 -10.28 -1.09
C THR A 179 -17.68 -10.79 -0.51
N GLU A 180 -17.72 -12.08 -0.16
CA GLU A 180 -18.89 -12.73 0.44
C GLU A 180 -18.82 -12.76 1.97
N ASP A 181 -17.61 -12.83 2.53
CA ASP A 181 -17.36 -12.84 3.97
C ASP A 181 -16.01 -12.19 4.29
N CYS A 182 -15.77 -11.89 5.57
CA CYS A 182 -14.60 -11.14 6.01
C CYS A 182 -13.99 -11.68 7.31
N ALA A 183 -12.66 -11.66 7.36
CA ALA A 183 -11.85 -12.00 8.54
C ALA A 183 -11.05 -10.77 9.00
N ALA A 184 -11.04 -10.52 10.30
CA ALA A 184 -10.40 -9.35 10.93
C ALA A 184 -9.48 -9.75 12.09
#